data_AF-A0A8H7FXD2-F1
#
_entry.id   AF-A0A8H7FXD2-F1
#
_cell.length_a   1.000
_cell.length_b   1.000
_cell.length_c   1.000
_cell.angle_alpha   90.00
_cell.angle_beta   90.00
_cell.angle_gamma   90.00
#
_symmetry.space_group_name_H-M   'P 1'
#
loop_
_entity.id
_entity.type
_entity.pdbx_description
1 polymer ?
#
loop_
_entity_poly.entity_id
_entity_poly.type
_entity_poly.pdbx_seq_one_letter_code
_entity_poly.pdbx_strand_id
1 'polypeptide(L)'
;MLAAAQIRADPESYAPYLIDFGLEHIQFCEQFVLEMGASAEEVSISALSRALGVPIEVGQLRNHKVAQGEVEFVAYKTVLATADSDPIVLLNRWVTLCM
;
A
#
# COMPACT_ATOMS: atom_id res chain seq x y z
N MET A 1 -5.92 -0.10 -11.91
CA MET A 1 -7.40 -0.04 -12.09
C MET A 1 -8.19 -0.53 -10.88
N LEU A 2 -8.00 -1.76 -10.39
CA LEU A 2 -8.77 -2.28 -9.23
C LEU A 2 -8.59 -1.45 -7.94
N ALA A 3 -7.34 -1.08 -7.61
CA ALA A 3 -7.07 -0.22 -6.46
C ALA A 3 -7.82 1.13 -6.55
N ALA A 4 -7.78 1.79 -7.71
CA ALA A 4 -8.50 3.03 -7.95
C ALA A 4 -10.02 2.84 -7.84
N ALA A 5 -10.55 1.74 -8.36
CA ALA A 5 -11.97 1.42 -8.22
C ALA A 5 -12.37 1.23 -6.75
N GLN A 6 -11.55 0.55 -5.96
CA GLN A 6 -11.78 0.37 -4.52
C GLN A 6 -11.77 1.69 -3.76
N ILE A 7 -10.81 2.58 -4.05
CA ILE A 7 -10.73 3.91 -3.41
C ILE A 7 -11.98 4.74 -3.74
N ARG A 8 -12.46 4.66 -4.99
CA ARG A 8 -13.66 5.39 -5.43
C ARG A 8 -14.96 4.80 -4.89
N ALA A 9 -15.00 3.50 -4.60
CA ALA A 9 -16.17 2.83 -4.05
C ALA A 9 -16.39 3.11 -2.55
N ASP A 10 -15.33 3.49 -1.84
CA ASP A 10 -15.35 3.71 -0.38
C ASP A 10 -14.48 4.93 0.01
N PRO A 11 -14.79 6.14 -0.51
CA PRO A 11 -13.93 7.31 -0.37
C PRO A 11 -13.77 7.75 1.09
N GLU A 12 -14.78 7.56 1.94
CA GLU A 12 -14.74 7.93 3.36
C GLU A 12 -13.66 7.15 4.13
N SER A 13 -13.53 5.85 3.87
CA SER A 13 -12.50 5.02 4.50
C SER A 13 -11.08 5.37 4.06
N TYR A 14 -10.92 6.02 2.91
CA TYR A 14 -9.62 6.45 2.40
C TYR A 14 -9.30 7.92 2.68
N ALA A 15 -10.30 8.74 3.00
CA ALA A 15 -10.13 10.18 3.25
C ALA A 15 -9.00 10.51 4.25
N PRO A 16 -8.82 9.81 5.39
CA PRO A 16 -7.73 10.11 6.32
C PRO A 16 -6.33 9.98 5.72
N TYR A 17 -6.14 9.06 4.78
CA TYR A 17 -4.85 8.82 4.11
C TYR A 17 -4.57 9.83 3.00
N LEU A 18 -5.62 10.47 2.46
CA LEU A 18 -5.52 11.44 1.37
C LEU A 18 -5.26 12.86 1.87
N ILE A 19 -5.44 13.12 3.17
CA ILE A 19 -5.18 14.43 3.80
C ILE A 19 -3.74 14.87 3.53
N ASP A 20 -2.77 13.97 3.63
CA ASP A 20 -1.35 14.26 3.42
C ASP A 20 -1.03 14.67 1.98
N PHE A 21 -1.87 14.27 1.01
CA PHE A 21 -1.73 14.63 -0.40
C PHE A 21 -2.48 15.93 -0.73
N GLY A 22 -3.43 16.35 0.10
CA GLY A 22 -4.28 17.51 -0.17
C GLY A 22 -5.15 17.35 -1.43
N LEU A 23 -5.49 16.11 -1.78
CA LEU A 23 -6.21 15.77 -3.01
C LEU A 23 -7.53 15.05 -2.71
N GLU A 24 -8.51 15.29 -3.59
CA GLU A 24 -9.72 14.48 -3.62
C GLU A 24 -9.42 13.07 -4.16
N HIS A 25 -10.20 12.09 -3.74
CA HIS A 25 -10.05 10.67 -4.12
C HIS A 25 -9.93 10.42 -5.64
N ILE A 26 -10.67 11.17 -6.46
CA ILE A 26 -10.58 11.06 -7.94
C ILE A 26 -9.22 11.55 -8.44
N GLN A 27 -8.78 12.72 -7.96
CA GLN A 27 -7.50 13.33 -8.34
C GLN A 27 -6.33 12.46 -7.91
N PHE A 28 -6.38 11.92 -6.68
CA PHE A 28 -5.39 10.97 -6.19
C PHE A 28 -5.29 9.74 -7.10
N CYS A 29 -6.44 9.16 -7.47
CA CYS A 29 -6.45 7.98 -8.35
C CYS A 29 -5.81 8.27 -9.71
N GLU A 30 -6.08 9.43 -10.30
CA GLU A 30 -5.54 9.82 -11.61
C GLU A 30 -4.04 10.05 -11.57
N GLN A 31 -3.54 10.69 -10.51
CA GLN A 31 -2.13 11.07 -10.40
C GLN A 31 -1.24 9.95 -9.86
N PHE A 32 -1.73 9.10 -8.96
CA PHE A 32 -0.87 8.16 -8.22
C PHE A 32 -1.24 6.68 -8.39
N VAL A 33 -2.43 6.36 -8.92
CA VAL A 33 -2.92 4.97 -8.96
C VAL A 33 -3.11 4.44 -10.38
N LEU A 34 -3.43 5.31 -11.34
CA LEU A 34 -3.64 4.94 -12.74
C LEU A 34 -2.40 5.12 -13.61
N GLU A 35 -1.46 5.96 -13.19
CA GLU A 35 -0.20 6.17 -13.91
C GLU A 35 0.68 4.91 -13.88
N MET A 36 1.09 4.44 -15.06
CA MET A 36 1.95 3.28 -15.19
C MET A 36 3.41 3.65 -14.89
N GLY A 37 4.06 2.87 -14.02
CA GLY A 37 5.43 3.12 -13.59
C GLY A 37 5.55 4.04 -12.36
N ALA A 38 4.43 4.60 -11.88
CA ALA A 38 4.38 5.28 -10.60
C ALA A 38 4.59 4.28 -9.45
N SER A 39 5.26 4.73 -8.39
CA SER A 39 5.44 3.94 -7.18
C SER A 39 4.10 3.73 -6.47
N ALA A 40 3.88 2.54 -5.94
CA ALA A 40 2.68 2.26 -5.16
C ALA A 40 2.83 2.79 -3.74
N GLU A 41 2.03 3.80 -3.40
CA GLU A 41 1.86 4.28 -2.02
C GLU A 41 1.13 3.26 -1.14
N GLU A 42 1.27 3.36 0.19
CA GLU A 42 0.65 2.44 1.15
C GLU A 42 -0.88 2.35 0.96
N VAL A 43 -1.52 3.47 0.62
CA VAL A 43 -2.95 3.56 0.33
C VAL A 43 -3.34 2.70 -0.88
N SER A 44 -2.49 2.62 -1.90
CA SER A 44 -2.72 1.80 -3.09
C SER A 44 -2.58 0.31 -2.79
N ILE A 45 -1.61 -0.06 -1.94
CA ILE A 45 -1.42 -1.45 -1.47
C ILE A 45 -2.63 -1.90 -0.62
N SER A 46 -3.06 -1.05 0.31
CA SER A 46 -4.24 -1.26 1.14
C SER A 46 -5.51 -1.46 0.28
N ALA A 47 -5.74 -0.56 -0.69
CA ALA A 47 -6.87 -0.65 -1.60
C ALA A 47 -6.86 -1.92 -2.46
N LEU A 48 -5.68 -2.32 -2.97
CA LEU A 48 -5.56 -3.54 -3.75
C LEU A 48 -5.80 -4.80 -2.89
N SER A 49 -5.24 -4.86 -1.68
CA SER A 49 -5.46 -5.96 -0.73
C SER A 49 -6.96 -6.15 -0.43
N ARG A 50 -7.68 -5.05 -0.19
CA ARG A 50 -9.14 -5.09 0.00
C ARG A 50 -9.88 -5.55 -1.25
N ALA A 51 -9.56 -4.98 -2.41
CA ALA A 51 -10.21 -5.32 -3.68
C ALA A 51 -10.05 -6.80 -4.07
N LEU A 52 -8.89 -7.39 -3.77
CA LEU A 52 -8.59 -8.79 -4.10
C LEU A 52 -9.03 -9.77 -3.00
N GLY A 53 -9.28 -9.29 -1.79
CA GLY A 53 -9.51 -10.16 -0.64
C GLY A 53 -8.26 -10.94 -0.20
N VAL A 54 -7.07 -10.47 -0.57
CA VAL A 54 -5.79 -11.12 -0.24
C VAL A 54 -5.03 -10.29 0.81
N PRO A 55 -4.63 -10.87 1.94
CA PRO A 55 -3.81 -10.17 2.92
C PRO A 55 -2.38 -9.98 2.39
N ILE A 56 -1.77 -8.83 2.68
CA ILE A 56 -0.41 -8.49 2.23
C ILE A 56 0.41 -8.06 3.45
N GLU A 57 1.64 -8.54 3.56
CA GLU A 57 2.61 -8.06 4.55
C GLU A 57 3.83 -7.49 3.85
N VAL A 58 4.25 -6.29 4.24
CA VAL A 58 5.39 -5.60 3.62
C VAL A 58 6.47 -5.35 4.67
N GLY A 59 7.58 -6.07 4.54
CA GLY A 59 8.80 -5.83 5.31
C GLY A 59 9.56 -4.60 4.79
N GLN A 60 9.90 -3.66 5.66
CA GLN A 60 10.58 -2.43 5.28
C GLN A 60 12.08 -2.51 5.58
N LEU A 61 12.91 -2.64 4.54
CA LEU A 61 14.37 -2.50 4.64
C LEU A 61 14.77 -1.04 4.53
N ARG A 62 14.96 -0.40 5.68
CA ARG A 62 15.56 0.94 5.79
C ARG A 62 16.99 0.80 6.30
N ASN A 63 17.96 1.41 5.58
CA ASN A 63 19.41 1.27 5.80
C ASN A 63 19.87 1.38 7.25
N HIS A 64 19.17 2.14 8.11
CA HIS A 64 19.54 2.33 9.51
C HIS A 64 19.15 1.18 10.46
N LYS A 65 18.13 0.36 10.13
CA LYS A 65 17.68 -0.75 10.98
C LYS A 65 18.30 -2.11 10.59
N VAL A 66 18.80 -2.23 9.36
CA VAL A 66 19.45 -3.47 8.87
C VAL A 66 20.72 -3.81 9.67
N ALA A 67 21.41 -2.82 10.25
CA ALA A 67 22.57 -3.04 11.11
C ALA A 67 22.25 -3.85 12.38
N GLN A 68 20.97 -3.89 12.80
CA GLN A 68 20.50 -4.69 13.94
C GLN A 68 19.80 -6.00 13.52
N GLY A 69 19.67 -6.26 12.22
CA GLY A 69 19.02 -7.47 11.69
C GLY A 69 17.50 -7.50 11.83
N GLU A 70 16.87 -6.40 12.25
CA GLU A 70 15.42 -6.32 12.45
C GLU A 70 14.70 -5.76 11.22
N VAL A 71 13.67 -6.47 10.76
CA VAL A 71 12.78 -6.04 9.67
C VAL A 71 11.41 -5.72 10.26
N GLU A 72 10.93 -4.51 10.03
CA GLU A 72 9.60 -4.07 10.44
C GLU A 72 8.58 -4.42 9.35
N PHE A 73 7.53 -5.15 9.72
CA PHE A 73 6.47 -5.55 8.81
C PHE A 73 5.22 -4.72 9.02
N VAL A 74 4.64 -4.24 7.91
CA VAL A 74 3.32 -3.61 7.88
C VAL A 74 2.33 -4.58 7.26
N ALA A 75 1.28 -4.91 8.00
CA ALA A 75 0.24 -5.84 7.57
C ALA A 75 -1.00 -5.11 7.05
N TYR A 76 -1.39 -5.43 5.81
CA TYR A 76 -2.59 -4.96 5.15
C TYR A 76 -3.63 -6.07 5.20
N LYS A 77 -4.62 -5.89 6.08
CA LYS A 77 -5.69 -6.86 6.31
C LYS A 77 -6.92 -6.51 5.49
N THR A 78 -7.63 -7.54 5.07
CA THR A 78 -8.91 -7.45 4.36
C THR A 78 -9.96 -8.26 5.09
N VAL A 79 -11.20 -7.77 5.09
CA VAL A 79 -12.34 -8.40 5.78
C VAL A 79 -12.73 -9.74 5.12
N LEU A 80 -12.32 -9.93 3.86
CA LEU A 80 -12.56 -11.15 3.09
C LEU A 80 -11.56 -12.28 3.40
N ALA A 81 -10.42 -11.96 4.03
CA ALA A 81 -9.43 -12.96 4.39
C ALA A 81 -9.93 -13.78 5.58
N THR A 82 -10.03 -15.09 5.40
CA THR A 82 -10.24 -16.02 6.51
C THR A 82 -8.96 -16.14 7.34
N ALA A 83 -9.07 -16.58 8.59
CA ALA A 83 -7.90 -16.75 9.48
C ALA A 83 -6.82 -17.68 8.91
N ASP A 84 -7.17 -18.54 7.95
CA ASP A 84 -6.25 -19.48 7.26
C ASP A 84 -5.67 -18.92 5.94
N SER A 85 -5.90 -17.63 5.64
CA SER A 85 -5.36 -17.02 4.42
C SER A 85 -3.90 -16.61 4.65
N ASP A 86 -2.96 -17.36 4.09
CA ASP A 86 -1.54 -16.99 4.13
C ASP A 86 -1.32 -15.64 3.41
N PRO A 87 -0.68 -14.65 4.05
CA PRO A 87 -0.43 -13.35 3.44
C PRO A 87 0.63 -13.44 2.35
N ILE A 88 0.48 -12.60 1.31
CA ILE A 88 1.56 -12.34 0.37
C ILE A 88 2.61 -11.49 1.10
N VAL A 89 3.79 -12.06 1.31
CA VAL A 89 4.90 -11.37 1.97
C VAL A 89 5.79 -10.70 0.93
N LEU A 90 5.93 -9.39 1.03
CA LEU A 90 6.76 -8.54 0.17
C LEU A 90 7.87 -7.88 0.98
N LEU A 91 8.98 -7.58 0.32
CA LEU A 91 10.11 -6.87 0.92
C LEU A 91 10.34 -5.56 0.16
N ASN A 92 10.05 -4.44 0.81
CA ASN A 92 10.33 -3.12 0.27
C ASN A 92 11.77 -2.72 0.64
N ARG A 93 12.56 -2.38 -0.38
CA ARG A 93 13.96 -1.96 -0.21
C ARG A 93 14.15 -0.55 -0.72
N TRP A 94 14.61 0.34 0.15
CA TRP A 94 15.00 1.68 -0.25
C TRP A 94 16.43 1.63 -0.80
N VAL A 95 16.57 1.58 -2.12
CA VAL A 95 17.87 1.78 -2.76
C VAL A 95 18.09 3.28 -2.85
N THR A 96 18.90 3.85 -1.95
CA THR A 96 19.45 5.18 -2.15
C THR A 96 20.38 5.08 -3.35
N LEU A 97 19.90 5.47 -4.55
CA LEU A 97 20.78 5.75 -5.67
C LEU A 97 21.57 6.99 -5.26
N CYS A 98 22.79 6.80 -4.76
CA CYS A 98 23.76 7.87 -4.66
C CYS A 98 23.97 8.43 -6.08
N MET A 99 23.48 9.65 -6.32
CA MET A 99 23.94 10.51 -7.42
C MET A 99 25.02 11.43 -6.91
#